data_AF-A0A2G6T4B8-F1
#
_entry.id   AF-A0A2G6T4B8-F1
#
_cell.length_a   1.000
_cell.length_b   1.000
_cell.length_c   1.000
_cell.angle_alpha   90.00
_cell.angle_beta   90.00
_cell.angle_gamma   90.00
#
_symmetry.space_group_name_H-M   'P 1'
#
loop_
_entity.id
_entity.type
_entity.pdbx_description
1 polymer ?
#
loop_
_entity_poly.entity_id
_entity_poly.type
_entity_poly.pdbx_seq_one_letter_code
_entity_poly.pdbx_strand_id
1 'polypeptide(L)'
;MTSSGELSELEGEIGIPLPNDLRCWLLALGYGDIDEEMSFRREWFASIDSGQLKGGARFAQDILGNFYAFDGDGHVFYLSRSQPVFAAISKGFLEFIDELMRRDYQLVDWVNTLETQRYEW
;
A
#
# COMPACT_ATOMS: atom_id res chain seq x y z
N MET A 1 -19.32 -0.55 -0.46
CA MET A 1 -18.85 0.78 -0.90
C MET A 1 -18.52 1.55 0.37
N THR A 2 -17.29 2.03 0.50
CA THR A 2 -16.79 2.66 1.73
C THR A 2 -17.25 4.11 1.78
N SER A 3 -17.65 4.61 2.96
CA SER A 3 -18.14 5.97 3.10
C SER A 3 -17.02 6.97 3.44
N SER A 4 -17.24 8.27 3.16
CA SER A 4 -16.29 9.31 3.55
C SER A 4 -16.09 9.39 5.08
N GLY A 5 -17.11 9.06 5.87
CA GLY A 5 -17.00 9.02 7.34
C GLY A 5 -16.07 7.90 7.80
N GLU A 6 -16.27 6.70 7.26
CA GLU A 6 -15.42 5.53 7.56
C GLU A 6 -13.94 5.76 7.20
N LEU A 7 -13.67 6.47 6.09
CA LEU A 7 -12.30 6.82 5.69
C LEU A 7 -11.69 7.89 6.60
N SER A 8 -12.47 8.86 7.06
CA SER A 8 -11.98 9.85 8.02
C SER A 8 -11.71 9.25 9.40
N GLU A 9 -12.51 8.28 9.84
CA GLU A 9 -12.22 7.49 11.03
C GLU A 9 -10.92 6.70 10.86
N LEU A 10 -10.75 6.04 9.69
CA LEU A 10 -9.55 5.30 9.38
C LEU A 10 -8.28 6.17 9.38
N GLU A 11 -8.33 7.35 8.76
CA GLU A 11 -7.24 8.34 8.79
C GLU A 11 -6.87 8.74 10.22
N GLY A 12 -7.87 8.87 11.10
CA GLY A 12 -7.67 9.10 12.52
C GLY A 12 -7.00 7.93 13.25
N GLU A 13 -7.35 6.69 12.88
CA GLU A 13 -6.76 5.48 13.46
C GLU A 13 -5.29 5.29 13.05
N ILE A 14 -4.96 5.49 11.76
CA ILE A 14 -3.60 5.33 11.25
C ILE A 14 -2.71 6.57 11.46
N GLY A 15 -3.30 7.70 11.86
CA GLY A 15 -2.57 8.92 12.20
C GLY A 15 -1.98 9.68 11.02
N ILE A 16 -2.36 9.33 9.78
CA ILE A 16 -1.92 9.96 8.54
C ILE A 16 -3.09 10.03 7.54
N PRO A 17 -3.27 11.14 6.79
CA PRO A 17 -4.26 11.21 5.72
C PRO A 17 -4.00 10.16 4.64
N LEU A 18 -5.07 9.59 4.06
CA LEU A 18 -4.92 8.74 2.88
C LEU A 18 -4.47 9.61 1.71
N PRO A 19 -3.57 9.10 0.83
CA PRO A 19 -3.33 9.75 -0.46
C PRO A 19 -4.64 9.95 -1.20
N ASN A 20 -4.86 11.12 -1.79
CA ASN A 20 -6.14 11.51 -2.41
C ASN A 20 -6.66 10.44 -3.38
N ASP A 21 -5.77 9.88 -4.19
CA ASP A 21 -6.09 8.85 -5.17
C ASP A 21 -6.56 7.54 -4.53
N LEU A 22 -5.89 7.09 -3.47
CA LEU A 22 -6.28 5.91 -2.70
C LEU A 22 -7.63 6.15 -2.01
N ARG A 23 -7.84 7.34 -1.46
CA ARG A 23 -9.12 7.74 -0.87
C ARG A 23 -10.25 7.69 -1.91
N CYS A 24 -10.04 8.29 -3.08
CA CYS A 24 -11.01 8.27 -4.18
C CYS A 24 -11.32 6.85 -4.65
N TRP A 25 -10.29 6.00 -4.76
CA TRP A 25 -10.46 4.59 -5.11
C TRP A 25 -11.34 3.84 -4.10
N LEU A 26 -11.06 3.98 -2.80
CA LEU A 26 -11.84 3.34 -1.75
C LEU A 26 -13.28 3.86 -1.68
N LEU A 27 -13.52 5.14 -1.98
CA LEU A 27 -14.87 5.68 -2.09
C LEU A 27 -15.64 5.09 -3.28
N ALA A 28 -14.97 4.91 -4.41
CA ALA A 28 -15.60 4.43 -5.63
C ALA A 28 -15.84 2.90 -5.63
N LEU A 29 -14.83 2.14 -5.24
CA LEU A 29 -14.80 0.68 -5.38
C LEU A 29 -14.90 -0.04 -4.03
N GLY A 30 -14.53 0.63 -2.93
CA GLY A 30 -14.46 0.01 -1.61
C GLY A 30 -13.24 -0.89 -1.44
N TYR A 31 -13.29 -1.69 -0.39
CA TYR A 31 -12.33 -2.79 -0.16
C TYR A 31 -12.60 -3.95 -1.11
N GLY A 32 -11.55 -4.67 -1.49
CA GLY A 32 -11.64 -5.76 -2.44
C GLY A 32 -10.27 -6.28 -2.85
N ASP A 33 -10.26 -7.21 -3.80
CA ASP A 33 -9.03 -7.77 -4.35
C ASP A 33 -8.80 -7.23 -5.76
N ILE A 34 -7.54 -7.07 -6.11
CA ILE A 34 -7.10 -6.80 -7.48
C ILE A 34 -6.44 -8.07 -7.99
N ASP A 35 -7.09 -8.66 -9.00
CA ASP A 35 -6.65 -9.87 -9.72
C ASP A 35 -6.24 -11.04 -8.83
N GLU A 36 -6.86 -11.17 -7.64
CA GLU A 36 -6.51 -12.15 -6.59
C GLU A 36 -5.09 -11.99 -5.99
N GLU A 37 -4.20 -11.22 -6.64
CA GLU A 37 -2.79 -11.00 -6.26
C GLU A 37 -2.62 -10.02 -5.10
N MET A 38 -3.51 -9.01 -5.00
CA MET A 38 -3.43 -7.97 -3.97
C MET A 38 -4.78 -7.73 -3.31
N SER A 39 -4.77 -7.70 -1.97
CA SER A 39 -5.96 -7.45 -1.17
C SER A 39 -5.92 -6.07 -0.50
N PHE A 40 -7.05 -5.39 -0.55
CA PHE A 40 -7.35 -4.15 0.16
C PHE A 40 -8.42 -4.45 1.19
N ARG A 41 -8.08 -4.33 2.47
CA ARG A 41 -9.00 -4.59 3.59
C ARG A 41 -8.70 -3.60 4.71
N ARG A 42 -9.70 -3.26 5.53
CA ARG A 42 -9.51 -2.29 6.62
C ARG A 42 -8.37 -2.71 7.55
N GLU A 43 -8.26 -3.99 7.86
CA GLU A 43 -7.21 -4.56 8.71
C GLU A 43 -5.79 -4.45 8.16
N TRP A 44 -5.62 -4.15 6.86
CA TRP A 44 -4.30 -3.90 6.27
C TRP A 44 -3.83 -2.46 6.50
N PHE A 45 -4.75 -1.58 6.88
CA PHE A 45 -4.42 -0.21 7.23
C PHE A 45 -3.91 -0.15 8.66
N ALA A 46 -2.65 0.28 8.80
CA ALA A 46 -1.99 0.42 10.09
C ALA A 46 -0.83 1.42 9.97
N SER A 47 -0.65 2.24 11.00
CA SER A 47 0.50 3.14 11.10
C SER A 47 1.82 2.36 11.08
N ILE A 48 2.85 3.01 10.56
CA ILE A 48 4.23 2.54 10.65
C ILE A 48 4.94 3.46 11.66
N ASP A 49 5.25 2.91 12.84
CA ASP A 49 5.75 3.71 13.97
C ASP A 49 7.29 3.67 14.10
N SER A 50 7.95 2.83 13.32
CA SER A 50 9.40 2.58 13.37
C SER A 50 10.01 2.40 11.97
N GLY A 51 11.34 2.42 11.91
CA GLY A 51 12.09 2.24 10.67
C GLY A 51 12.07 3.42 9.71
N GLN A 52 12.57 3.16 8.50
CA GLN A 52 12.74 4.15 7.44
C GLN A 52 11.41 4.69 6.90
N LEU A 53 10.32 3.93 7.05
CA LEU A 53 8.97 4.31 6.60
C LEU A 53 8.11 4.85 7.74
N LYS A 54 8.73 5.21 8.87
CA LYS A 54 8.03 5.80 10.02
C LYS A 54 7.21 7.03 9.61
N GLY A 55 5.97 7.10 10.08
CA GLY A 55 5.02 8.16 9.76
C GLY A 55 4.19 7.86 8.51
N GLY A 56 4.49 6.79 7.78
CA GLY A 56 3.62 6.22 6.77
C GLY A 56 2.58 5.26 7.33
N ALA A 57 1.83 4.62 6.45
CA ALA A 57 0.89 3.55 6.80
C ALA A 57 0.85 2.45 5.74
N ARG A 58 0.65 1.21 6.20
CA ARG A 58 0.32 0.08 5.31
C ARG A 58 -1.11 0.24 4.78
N PHE A 59 -1.41 -0.31 3.62
CA PHE A 59 -2.75 -0.22 3.01
C PHE A 59 -3.21 -1.48 2.26
N ALA A 60 -2.28 -2.36 1.86
CA ALA A 60 -2.60 -3.58 1.14
C ALA A 60 -1.65 -4.73 1.49
N GLN A 61 -2.06 -5.95 1.16
CA GLN A 61 -1.26 -7.16 1.31
C GLN A 61 -1.37 -8.05 0.07
N ASP A 62 -0.24 -8.57 -0.43
CA ASP A 62 -0.23 -9.56 -1.52
C ASP A 62 -0.47 -11.00 -1.04
N ILE A 63 -0.66 -11.92 -1.98
CA ILE A 63 -0.87 -13.36 -1.71
C ILE A 63 0.29 -14.04 -0.97
N LEU A 64 1.49 -13.46 -1.01
CA LEU A 64 2.67 -13.95 -0.27
C LEU A 64 2.75 -13.33 1.13
N GLY A 65 1.81 -12.46 1.47
CA GLY A 65 1.70 -11.79 2.76
C GLY A 65 2.53 -10.51 2.85
N ASN A 66 3.26 -10.08 1.82
CA ASN A 66 4.02 -8.83 1.87
C ASN A 66 3.07 -7.63 1.91
N PHE A 67 3.54 -6.55 2.52
CA PHE A 67 2.72 -5.35 2.69
C PHE A 67 3.10 -4.26 1.69
N TYR A 68 2.12 -3.42 1.40
CA TYR A 68 2.30 -2.19 0.64
C TYR A 68 1.94 -1.02 1.54
N ALA A 69 2.77 0.01 1.50
CA ALA A 69 2.63 1.20 2.33
C ALA A 69 2.70 2.48 1.52
N PHE A 70 2.19 3.56 2.09
CA PHE A 70 2.40 4.91 1.59
C PHE A 70 3.09 5.79 2.65
N ASP A 71 3.83 6.80 2.20
CA ASP A 71 4.38 7.86 3.06
C ASP A 71 3.51 9.14 3.04
N GLY A 72 3.94 10.18 3.75
CA GLY A 72 3.25 11.48 3.81
C GLY A 72 3.13 12.22 2.47
N ASP A 73 3.98 11.88 1.50
CA ASP A 73 3.94 12.44 0.15
C ASP A 73 3.10 11.57 -0.82
N GLY A 74 2.67 10.39 -0.36
CA GLY A 74 1.88 9.44 -1.13
C GLY A 74 2.70 8.47 -1.98
N HIS A 75 4.03 8.43 -1.83
CA HIS A 75 4.86 7.44 -2.50
C HIS A 75 4.52 6.04 -1.98
N VAL A 76 4.51 5.05 -2.87
CA VAL A 76 4.16 3.67 -2.54
C VAL A 76 5.42 2.84 -2.36
N PHE A 77 5.42 2.01 -1.31
CA PHE A 77 6.52 1.13 -0.96
C PHE A 77 6.04 -0.32 -0.85
N TYR A 78 6.87 -1.24 -1.32
CA TYR A 78 6.80 -2.67 -1.02
C TYR A 78 7.57 -2.97 0.27
N LEU A 79 7.01 -3.78 1.17
CA LEU A 79 7.64 -4.26 2.39
C LEU A 79 7.61 -5.79 2.45
N SER A 80 8.78 -6.42 2.41
CA SER A 80 8.87 -7.87 2.54
C SER A 80 8.56 -8.30 3.97
N ARG A 81 7.77 -9.37 4.11
CA ARG A 81 7.60 -10.03 5.42
C ARG A 81 8.65 -11.09 5.69
N SER A 82 9.18 -11.70 4.63
CA SER A 82 10.16 -12.79 4.75
C SER A 82 11.57 -12.29 5.07
N GLN A 83 11.87 -11.03 4.73
CA GLN A 83 13.18 -10.41 4.90
C GLN A 83 12.99 -8.98 5.40
N PRO A 84 13.91 -8.43 6.21
CA PRO A 84 13.85 -7.06 6.68
C PRO A 84 14.29 -6.11 5.55
N VAL A 85 13.49 -6.03 4.48
CA VAL A 85 13.75 -5.19 3.32
C VAL A 85 12.49 -4.51 2.80
N PHE A 86 12.66 -3.36 2.17
CA PHE A 86 11.62 -2.60 1.51
C PHE A 86 12.14 -2.01 0.20
N ALA A 87 11.23 -1.58 -0.68
CA ALA A 87 11.59 -0.87 -1.90
C ALA A 87 10.52 0.16 -2.26
N ALA A 88 10.93 1.30 -2.81
CA ALA A 88 10.00 2.21 -3.46
C ALA A 88 9.50 1.56 -4.76
N ILE A 89 8.19 1.55 -4.97
CA ILE A 89 7.57 0.88 -6.13
C ILE A 89 6.86 1.88 -7.05
N SER A 90 6.36 3.00 -6.53
CA SER A 90 5.68 4.04 -7.31
C SER A 90 5.69 5.38 -6.56
N LYS A 91 5.46 6.49 -7.26
CA LYS A 91 5.34 7.81 -6.62
C LYS A 91 3.92 8.14 -6.17
N GLY A 92 2.95 7.30 -6.52
CA GLY A 92 1.55 7.50 -6.17
C GLY A 92 0.70 6.25 -6.38
N PHE A 93 -0.49 6.26 -5.81
CA PHE A 93 -1.40 5.12 -5.89
C PHE A 93 -1.90 4.85 -7.33
N LEU A 94 -2.28 5.88 -8.10
CA LEU A 94 -2.72 5.67 -9.49
C LEU A 94 -1.59 5.15 -10.37
N GLU A 95 -0.38 5.71 -10.27
CA GLU A 95 0.79 5.19 -10.99
C GLU A 95 1.08 3.73 -10.62
N PHE A 96 0.87 3.37 -9.36
CA PHE A 96 1.02 1.98 -8.90
C PHE A 96 -0.01 1.05 -9.58
N ILE A 97 -1.28 1.46 -9.64
CA ILE A 97 -2.35 0.68 -10.30
C ILE A 97 -2.13 0.61 -11.82
N ASP A 98 -1.79 1.72 -12.46
CA ASP A 98 -1.54 1.77 -13.90
C ASP A 98 -0.39 0.83 -14.31
N GLU A 99 0.69 0.83 -13.54
CA GLU A 99 1.83 -0.05 -13.77
C GLU A 99 1.49 -1.52 -13.50
N LEU A 100 0.67 -1.81 -12.48
CA LEU A 100 0.17 -3.15 -12.22
C LEU A 100 -0.67 -3.68 -13.38
N MET A 101 -1.60 -2.87 -13.91
CA MET A 101 -2.41 -3.21 -15.08
C MET A 101 -1.54 -3.38 -16.34
N ARG A 102 -0.55 -2.51 -16.54
CA ARG A 102 0.39 -2.60 -17.68
C ARG A 102 1.20 -3.90 -17.67
N ARG A 103 1.43 -4.46 -16.49
CA ARG A 103 2.16 -5.71 -16.26
C ARG A 103 1.26 -6.94 -16.23
N ASP A 104 -0.02 -6.81 -16.58
CA ASP A 104 -0.99 -7.92 -16.50
C ASP A 104 -1.00 -8.53 -15.10
N TYR A 105 -0.96 -7.67 -14.08
CA TYR A 105 -0.99 -8.01 -12.66
C TYR A 105 0.14 -8.94 -12.16
N GLN A 106 1.24 -9.08 -12.93
CA GLN A 106 2.44 -9.82 -12.53
C GLN A 106 3.23 -9.12 -11.40
N LEU A 107 2.62 -9.01 -10.22
CA LEU A 107 3.12 -8.27 -9.06
C LEU A 107 4.41 -8.88 -8.51
N VAL A 108 4.48 -10.21 -8.40
CA VAL A 108 5.66 -10.91 -7.91
C VAL A 108 6.87 -10.65 -8.81
N ASP A 109 6.69 -10.74 -10.13
CA ASP A 109 7.74 -10.45 -11.09
C ASP A 109 8.17 -8.99 -11.03
N TRP A 110 7.23 -8.06 -10.84
CA TRP A 110 7.55 -6.65 -10.65
C TRP A 110 8.38 -6.42 -9.40
N VAL A 111 7.95 -6.91 -8.25
CA VAL A 111 8.67 -6.76 -6.97
C VAL A 111 10.09 -7.32 -7.07
N ASN A 112 10.29 -8.44 -7.76
CA ASN A 112 11.60 -9.06 -7.96
C ASN A 112 12.57 -8.18 -8.78
N THR A 113 12.09 -7.17 -9.49
CA THR A 113 12.92 -6.20 -10.23
C THR A 113 13.33 -4.98 -9.39
N LEU A 114 12.77 -4.80 -8.20
CA LEU A 114 12.99 -3.63 -7.38
C LEU A 114 14.35 -3.68 -6.67
N GLU A 115 15.03 -2.54 -6.62
CA GLU A 115 16.19 -2.37 -5.76
C GLU A 115 15.74 -2.27 -4.30
N THR A 116 16.04 -3.30 -3.52
CA THR A 116 15.63 -3.38 -2.12
C THR A 116 16.65 -2.73 -1.20
N GLN A 117 16.13 -2.09 -0.16
CA GLN A 117 16.89 -1.49 0.93
C GLN A 117 16.58 -2.25 2.22
N ARG A 118 17.55 -2.30 3.13
CA ARG A 118 17.34 -2.90 4.45
C ARG A 118 16.34 -2.07 5.24
N TYR A 119 15.37 -2.75 5.85
CA TYR A 119 14.40 -2.16 6.77
C TYR A 119 14.83 -2.41 8.21
N GLU A 120 14.80 -1.38 9.04
CA GLU A 120 15.05 -1.47 10.47
C GLU A 120 13.70 -1.45 11.20
N TRP A 121 13.30 -2.58 11.79
CA TRP A 121 12.07 -2.69 12.56
C TRP A 121 12.12 -1.93 13.87
#